data_AF-A0A2G4ID88-F1
#
_entry.id   AF-A0A2G4ID88-F1
#
_cell.length_a   1.000
_cell.length_b   1.000
_cell.length_c   1.000
_cell.angle_alpha   90.00
_cell.angle_beta   90.00
_cell.angle_gamma   90.00
#
_symmetry.space_group_name_H-M   'P 1'
#
loop_
_entity.id
_entity.type
_entity.pdbx_description
1 polymer ?
#
loop_
_entity_poly.entity_id
_entity_poly.type
_entity_poly.pdbx_seq_one_letter_code
_entity_poly.pdbx_strand_id
1 'polypeptide(L)'
;MNPVDLGVVWKVMKWPLAASLILLLSRVSGGIEELEQLLTGNILNVSAEDVGRRAILFLGLGGFYAAFHRKFALISKDPEAAVASGMRVRTWDFLFYAAFALIVVSFVRVAGLLLTFSYLIVPAVCACGLALTVVNVYVAVLKRR
;
A
#
# COMPACT_ATOMS: atom_id res chain seq x y z
N MET A 1 2.59 23.48 -22.96
CA MET A 1 2.12 22.09 -23.14
C MET A 1 0.68 22.05 -22.69
N ASN A 2 -0.28 21.82 -23.58
CA ASN A 2 -1.69 21.73 -23.16
C ASN A 2 -1.90 20.45 -22.34
N PRO A 3 -2.71 20.47 -21.26
CA PRO A 3 -2.97 19.28 -20.44
C PRO A 3 -3.62 18.12 -21.23
N VAL A 4 -4.24 18.43 -22.38
CA VAL A 4 -4.84 17.45 -23.30
C VAL A 4 -3.77 16.61 -24.02
N ASP A 5 -2.63 17.20 -24.40
CA ASP A 5 -1.53 16.49 -25.06
C ASP A 5 -0.85 15.49 -24.11
N LEU A 6 -0.73 15.84 -22.83
CA LEU A 6 -0.20 14.95 -21.79
C LEU A 6 -1.05 13.69 -21.62
N GLY A 7 -2.38 13.81 -21.74
CA GLY A 7 -3.29 12.67 -21.68
C GLY A 7 -3.15 11.71 -22.87
N VAL A 8 -2.94 12.25 -24.07
CA VAL A 8 -2.71 11.45 -25.29
C VAL A 8 -1.35 10.78 -25.23
N VAL A 9 -0.29 11.52 -24.86
CA VAL A 9 1.06 11.00 -24.68
C VAL A 9 1.07 9.88 -23.63
N TRP A 10 0.39 10.06 -22.49
CA TRP A 10 0.29 9.02 -21.47
C TRP A 10 -0.41 7.75 -21.98
N LYS A 11 -1.52 7.89 -22.72
CA LYS A 11 -2.25 6.76 -23.30
C LYS A 11 -1.41 5.97 -24.30
N VAL A 12 -0.61 6.66 -25.10
CA VAL A 12 0.26 6.04 -26.13
C VAL A 12 1.52 5.45 -25.48
N MET A 13 2.12 6.13 -24.51
CA MET A 13 3.41 5.76 -23.92
C MET A 13 3.32 4.59 -22.92
N LYS A 14 2.16 4.35 -22.29
CA LYS A 14 2.03 3.30 -21.27
C LYS A 14 2.35 1.88 -21.78
N TRP A 15 1.93 1.54 -23.00
CA TRP A 15 2.12 0.21 -23.60
C TRP A 15 3.58 -0.07 -23.98
N PRO A 16 4.29 0.82 -24.70
CA PRO A 16 5.71 0.61 -25.01
C PRO A 16 6.59 0.66 -23.77
N LEU A 17 6.23 1.43 -22.72
CA LEU A 17 6.95 1.43 -21.46
C LEU A 17 6.85 0.06 -20.75
N ALA A 18 5.64 -0.50 -20.68
CA ALA A 18 5.43 -1.84 -20.12
C ALA A 18 6.17 -2.93 -20.92
N ALA A 19 6.10 -2.87 -22.26
CA ALA A 19 6.82 -3.78 -23.14
C ALA A 19 8.34 -3.65 -22.96
N SER A 20 8.87 -2.44 -22.85
CA SER A 20 10.30 -2.18 -22.62
C SER A 20 10.77 -2.74 -21.29
N LEU A 21 9.96 -2.58 -20.23
CA LEU A 21 10.25 -3.14 -18.91
C LEU A 21 10.31 -4.67 -18.97
N ILE A 22 9.33 -5.32 -19.60
CA ILE A 22 9.29 -6.78 -19.76
C ILE A 22 10.50 -7.26 -20.57
N LEU A 23 10.84 -6.56 -21.66
CA LEU A 23 12.01 -6.89 -22.49
C LEU A 23 13.32 -6.73 -21.71
N LEU A 24 13.46 -5.69 -20.90
CA LEU A 24 14.60 -5.49 -20.00
C LEU A 24 14.69 -6.63 -18.98
N LEU A 25 13.59 -7.01 -18.34
CA LEU A 25 13.57 -8.15 -17.41
C LEU A 25 13.90 -9.48 -18.11
N SER A 26 13.42 -9.70 -19.34
CA SER A 26 13.75 -10.91 -20.10
C SER A 26 15.21 -11.00 -20.54
N ARG A 27 15.90 -9.85 -20.62
CA ARG A 27 17.33 -9.77 -20.96
C ARG A 27 18.22 -10.08 -19.76
N VAL A 28 17.72 -9.87 -18.53
CA VAL A 28 18.41 -10.22 -17.30
C VAL A 28 18.22 -11.72 -17.06
N SER A 29 19.32 -12.49 -17.02
CA SER A 29 19.26 -13.92 -16.71
C SER A 29 18.63 -14.11 -15.32
N GLY A 30 17.51 -14.84 -15.25
CA GLY A 30 16.75 -15.06 -14.01
C GLY A 30 15.74 -13.96 -13.64
N GLY A 31 15.61 -12.88 -14.43
CA GLY A 31 14.70 -11.77 -14.11
C GLY A 31 13.22 -12.16 -14.09
N ILE A 32 12.80 -13.05 -14.99
CA ILE A 32 11.42 -13.58 -15.02
C ILE A 32 11.16 -14.50 -13.82
N GLU A 33 12.12 -15.34 -13.44
CA GLU A 33 12.01 -16.22 -12.27
C GLU A 33 11.98 -15.45 -10.95
N GLU A 34 12.80 -14.40 -10.82
CA GLU A 34 12.73 -13.48 -9.67
C GLU A 34 11.38 -12.76 -9.60
N LEU A 35 10.81 -12.37 -10.74
CA LEU A 35 9.49 -11.75 -10.79
C LEU A 35 8.39 -12.73 -10.33
N GLU A 36 8.42 -13.97 -10.81
CA GLU A 36 7.50 -15.03 -10.39
C GLU A 36 7.62 -15.35 -8.89
N GLN A 37 8.85 -15.33 -8.36
CA GLN A 37 9.09 -15.47 -6.93
C GLN A 37 8.56 -14.28 -6.12
N LEU A 38 8.67 -13.05 -6.63
CA LEU A 38 8.07 -11.87 -5.99
C LEU A 38 6.53 -11.87 -6.07
N LEU A 39 5.95 -12.46 -7.12
CA LEU A 39 4.50 -12.58 -7.28
C LEU A 39 3.91 -13.65 -6.35
N THR A 40 4.51 -14.83 -6.34
CA THR A 40 4.01 -16.01 -5.61
C THR A 40 4.47 -16.01 -4.15
N GLY A 41 5.63 -15.42 -3.87
CA GLY A 41 6.30 -15.50 -2.58
C GLY A 41 6.88 -16.89 -2.32
N ASN A 42 7.81 -16.99 -1.38
CA ASN A 42 8.28 -18.29 -0.87
C ASN A 42 8.35 -18.24 0.66
N ILE A 43 7.18 -18.46 1.28
CA ILE A 43 7.05 -18.46 2.74
C ILE A 43 7.72 -19.67 3.38
N LEU A 44 7.95 -20.76 2.61
CA LEU A 44 8.45 -22.04 3.10
C LEU A 44 9.98 -22.10 3.22
N ASN A 45 10.72 -21.25 2.50
CA ASN A 45 12.20 -21.21 2.53
C ASN A 45 12.76 -20.06 3.39
N VAL A 46 12.02 -19.67 4.43
CA VAL A 46 12.43 -18.59 5.33
C VAL A 46 13.28 -19.17 6.47
N SER A 47 14.54 -18.77 6.53
CA SER A 47 15.44 -19.10 7.64
C SER A 47 15.06 -18.34 8.91
N ALA A 48 15.29 -18.93 10.08
CA ALA A 48 15.04 -18.28 11.38
C ALA A 48 15.83 -16.97 11.54
N GLU A 49 17.00 -16.86 10.89
CA GLU A 49 17.80 -15.63 10.86
C GLU A 49 17.11 -14.49 10.08
N ASP A 50 16.46 -14.83 8.95
CA ASP A 50 15.70 -13.86 8.16
C ASP A 50 14.47 -13.38 8.93
N VAL A 51 13.82 -14.26 9.68
CA VAL A 51 12.72 -13.89 10.59
C VAL A 51 13.21 -12.93 11.65
N GLY A 52 14.35 -13.20 12.29
CA GLY A 52 14.92 -12.33 13.33
C GLY A 52 15.24 -10.93 12.81
N ARG A 53 15.89 -10.83 11.65
CA ARG A 53 16.24 -9.53 11.05
C ARG A 53 15.01 -8.73 10.63
N ARG A 54 13.98 -9.41 10.08
CA ARG A 54 12.68 -8.79 9.76
C ARG A 54 11.91 -8.40 11.01
N ALA A 55 11.94 -9.21 12.07
CA ALA A 55 11.29 -8.91 13.35
C ALA A 55 11.89 -7.64 13.98
N ILE A 56 13.21 -7.46 13.95
CA ILE A 56 13.86 -6.24 14.43
C ILE A 56 13.42 -5.03 13.60
N LEU A 57 13.39 -5.15 12.27
CA LEU A 57 12.88 -4.09 11.39
C LEU A 57 11.42 -3.74 11.73
N PHE A 58 10.54 -4.73 11.86
CA PHE A 58 9.14 -4.54 12.21
C PHE A 58 8.95 -4.00 13.62
N LEU A 59 9.77 -4.38 14.59
CA LEU A 59 9.75 -3.83 15.95
C LEU A 59 10.21 -2.37 15.96
N GLY A 60 11.26 -2.02 15.22
CA GLY A 60 11.70 -0.64 15.07
C GLY A 60 10.63 0.24 14.39
N LEU A 61 10.01 -0.28 13.34
CA LEU A 61 8.96 0.41 12.59
C LEU A 61 7.64 0.47 13.34
N GLY A 62 7.30 -0.58 14.09
CA GLY A 62 6.15 -0.65 14.98
C GLY A 62 6.32 0.26 16.20
N GLY A 63 7.51 0.33 16.78
CA GLY A 63 7.87 1.27 17.83
C GLY A 63 7.78 2.72 17.34
N PHE A 64 8.28 3.00 16.12
CA PHE A 64 8.10 4.28 15.44
C PHE A 64 6.61 4.61 15.29
N TYR A 65 5.81 3.69 14.75
CA TYR A 65 4.36 3.89 14.60
C TYR A 65 3.63 4.12 15.92
N ALA A 66 3.96 3.36 16.97
CA ALA A 66 3.37 3.49 18.30
C ALA A 66 3.72 4.83 18.96
N ALA A 67 4.98 5.28 18.84
CA ALA A 67 5.41 6.58 19.36
C ALA A 67 4.73 7.76 18.65
N PHE A 68 4.44 7.61 17.35
CA PHE A 68 3.85 8.68 16.53
C PHE A 68 2.34 8.53 16.25
N HIS A 69 1.67 7.51 16.82
CA HIS A 69 0.23 7.26 16.61
C HIS A 69 -0.65 8.49 16.94
N ARG A 70 -0.26 9.25 17.99
CA ARG A 70 -0.93 10.49 18.40
C ARG A 70 -0.85 11.59 17.35
N LYS A 71 0.25 11.68 16.60
CA LYS A 71 0.42 12.67 15.53
C LYS A 71 -0.35 12.28 14.27
N PHE A 72 -0.38 10.98 13.92
CA PHE A 72 -1.16 10.49 12.78
C PHE A 72 -2.68 10.60 13.02
N ALA A 73 -3.15 10.36 14.25
CA ALA A 73 -4.54 10.55 14.63
C ALA A 73 -5.01 12.02 14.52
N LEU A 74 -4.11 12.99 14.76
CA LEU A 74 -4.38 14.42 14.60
C LEU A 74 -4.44 14.84 13.12
N ILE A 75 -3.50 14.34 12.30
CA ILE A 75 -3.44 14.66 10.86
C ILE A 75 -4.64 14.08 10.10
N SER A 76 -5.10 12.87 10.44
CA SER A 76 -6.27 12.26 9.79
C SER A 76 -7.62 12.89 10.19
N LYS A 77 -7.70 13.54 11.36
CA LYS A 77 -8.94 14.17 11.83
C LYS A 77 -9.11 15.59 11.35
N ASP A 78 -8.03 16.37 11.32
CA ASP A 78 -8.13 17.80 11.03
C ASP A 78 -6.82 18.37 10.47
N PRO A 79 -6.61 18.30 9.14
CA PRO A 79 -5.41 18.82 8.48
C PRO A 79 -5.19 20.32 8.73
N GLU A 80 -6.29 21.07 8.90
CA GLU A 80 -6.26 22.53 9.10
C GLU A 80 -5.77 22.92 10.50
N ALA A 81 -6.13 22.17 11.54
CA ALA A 81 -5.63 22.39 12.91
C ALA A 81 -4.13 22.05 13.06
N ALA A 82 -3.62 21.11 12.25
CA ALA A 82 -2.20 20.75 12.24
C ALA A 82 -1.31 21.81 11.57
N VAL A 83 -1.84 22.54 10.58
CA VAL A 83 -1.17 23.69 9.97
C VAL A 83 -1.18 24.88 10.93
N ALA A 84 -2.29 25.12 11.64
CA ALA A 84 -2.42 26.19 12.63
C ALA A 84 -1.48 26.05 13.84
N SER A 85 -1.02 24.83 14.15
CA SER A 85 -0.08 24.52 15.23
C SER A 85 1.41 24.54 14.81
N GLY A 86 1.72 24.97 13.58
CA GLY A 86 3.10 25.11 13.09
C GLY A 86 3.79 23.79 12.76
N MET A 87 3.06 22.68 12.70
CA MET A 87 3.62 21.37 12.39
C MET A 87 3.78 21.21 10.87
N ARG A 88 4.94 20.72 10.41
CA ARG A 88 5.20 20.44 8.98
C ARG A 88 4.43 19.20 8.54
N VAL A 89 3.12 19.31 8.38
CA VAL A 89 2.19 18.23 7.96
C VAL A 89 2.75 17.44 6.79
N ARG A 90 3.28 18.13 5.78
CA ARG A 90 3.86 17.53 4.56
C ARG A 90 5.04 16.58 4.81
N THR A 91 5.89 16.88 5.79
CA THR A 91 7.04 16.01 6.13
C THR A 91 6.57 14.79 6.91
N TRP A 92 5.57 14.95 7.77
CA TRP A 92 4.99 13.86 8.55
C TRP A 92 4.16 12.92 7.67
N ASP A 93 3.41 13.45 6.69
CA ASP A 93 2.71 12.66 5.67
C ASP A 93 3.71 11.86 4.83
N PHE A 94 4.78 12.51 4.37
CA PHE A 94 5.81 11.80 3.62
C PHE A 94 6.43 10.66 4.44
N LEU A 95 6.75 10.92 5.71
CA LEU A 95 7.36 9.92 6.59
C LEU A 95 6.39 8.77 6.90
N PHE A 96 5.10 9.06 7.04
CA PHE A 96 4.05 8.03 7.17
C PHE A 96 4.00 7.14 5.94
N TYR A 97 3.86 7.74 4.76
CA TYR A 97 3.76 6.99 3.51
C TYR A 97 5.05 6.22 3.23
N ALA A 98 6.22 6.79 3.56
CA ALA A 98 7.49 6.10 3.44
C ALA A 98 7.57 4.88 4.37
N ALA A 99 7.21 5.03 5.65
CA ALA A 99 7.19 3.94 6.61
C ALA A 99 6.18 2.86 6.21
N PHE A 100 4.98 3.26 5.78
CA PHE A 100 3.96 2.35 5.27
C PHE A 100 4.44 1.59 4.02
N ALA A 101 5.05 2.29 3.06
CA ALA A 101 5.63 1.65 1.88
C ALA A 101 6.71 0.63 2.27
N LEU A 102 7.54 0.94 3.28
CA LEU A 102 8.58 0.05 3.78
C LEU A 102 7.99 -1.23 4.41
N ILE A 103 6.90 -1.10 5.18
CA ILE A 103 6.11 -2.24 5.71
C ILE A 103 5.63 -3.12 4.56
N VAL A 104 4.93 -2.52 3.59
CA VAL A 104 4.29 -3.26 2.48
C VAL A 104 5.34 -3.96 1.62
N VAL A 105 6.41 -3.27 1.24
CA VAL A 105 7.51 -3.86 0.45
C VAL A 105 8.20 -5.00 1.20
N SER A 106 8.36 -4.87 2.52
CA SER A 106 8.96 -5.94 3.35
C SER A 106 8.06 -7.19 3.40
N PHE A 107 6.74 -7.00 3.48
CA PHE A 107 5.76 -8.09 3.43
C PHE A 107 5.76 -8.81 2.08
N VAL A 108 5.80 -8.04 0.99
CA VAL A 108 5.84 -8.57 -0.38
C VAL A 108 6.99 -9.55 -0.59
N ARG A 109 8.18 -9.27 -0.05
CA ARG A 109 9.34 -10.16 -0.21
C ARG A 109 9.18 -11.53 0.45
N VAL A 110 8.24 -11.68 1.39
CA VAL A 110 8.03 -12.91 2.14
C VAL A 110 6.78 -13.64 1.64
N ALA A 111 5.67 -12.91 1.62
CA ALA A 111 4.34 -13.43 1.30
C ALA A 111 4.01 -13.40 -0.20
N GLY A 112 4.78 -12.66 -1.00
CA GLY A 112 4.47 -12.36 -2.39
C GLY A 112 3.54 -11.14 -2.55
N LEU A 113 3.60 -10.52 -3.73
CA LEU A 113 2.73 -9.41 -4.13
C LEU A 113 1.26 -9.83 -4.14
N LEU A 114 0.95 -10.99 -4.70
CA LEU A 114 -0.43 -11.45 -4.86
C LEU A 114 -1.15 -11.57 -3.52
N LEU A 115 -0.50 -12.21 -2.53
CA LEU A 115 -1.06 -12.37 -1.19
C LEU A 115 -1.19 -11.01 -0.50
N THR A 116 -0.16 -10.17 -0.59
CA THR A 116 -0.16 -8.85 0.07
C THR A 116 -1.27 -7.96 -0.47
N PHE A 117 -1.44 -7.87 -1.79
CA PHE A 117 -2.55 -7.11 -2.39
C PHE A 117 -3.90 -7.71 -2.06
N SER A 118 -4.03 -9.03 -2.03
CA SER A 118 -5.27 -9.70 -1.62
C SER A 118 -5.65 -9.31 -0.19
N TYR A 119 -4.68 -9.29 0.73
CA TYR A 119 -4.89 -8.85 2.12
C TYR A 119 -5.24 -7.37 2.26
N LEU A 120 -4.91 -6.52 1.28
CA LEU A 120 -5.36 -5.12 1.27
C LEU A 120 -6.79 -4.99 0.73
N ILE A 121 -7.17 -5.82 -0.26
CA ILE A 121 -8.48 -5.76 -0.91
C ILE A 121 -9.58 -6.42 -0.07
N VAL A 122 -9.32 -7.61 0.48
CA VAL A 122 -10.29 -8.38 1.27
C VAL A 122 -10.93 -7.56 2.40
N PRO A 123 -10.19 -6.89 3.30
CA PRO A 123 -10.80 -6.10 4.36
C PRO A 123 -11.59 -4.90 3.83
N ALA A 124 -11.16 -4.30 2.71
CA ALA A 124 -11.89 -3.21 2.07
C ALA A 124 -13.24 -3.70 1.52
N VAL A 125 -13.27 -4.86 0.87
CA VAL A 125 -14.50 -5.48 0.36
C VAL A 125 -15.43 -5.92 1.49
N CYS A 126 -14.89 -6.52 2.55
CA CYS A 126 -15.66 -6.86 3.75
C CYS A 126 -16.29 -5.60 4.39
N ALA A 127 -15.51 -4.53 4.54
CA ALA A 127 -16.01 -3.26 5.07
C ALA A 127 -17.11 -2.66 4.19
N CYS A 128 -16.94 -2.67 2.86
CA CYS A 128 -17.97 -2.21 1.92
C CYS A 128 -19.25 -3.06 2.02
N GLY A 129 -19.14 -4.40 2.08
CA GLY A 129 -20.31 -5.28 2.22
C GLY A 129 -21.07 -5.03 3.53
N LEU A 130 -20.34 -4.80 4.62
CA LEU A 130 -20.91 -4.51 5.94
C LEU A 130 -21.59 -3.12 5.93
N ALA A 131 -20.94 -2.11 5.36
CA ALA A 131 -21.50 -0.77 5.21
C ALA A 131 -22.78 -0.77 4.36
N LEU A 132 -22.79 -1.48 3.22
CA LEU A 132 -23.96 -1.62 2.36
C LEU A 132 -25.11 -2.34 3.08
N THR A 133 -24.82 -3.36 3.89
CA THR A 133 -25.83 -4.05 4.70
C THR A 133 -26.49 -3.11 5.70
N VAL A 134 -25.69 -2.31 6.41
CA VAL A 134 -26.20 -1.30 7.36
C VAL A 134 -27.08 -0.27 6.65
N VAL A 135 -26.64 0.27 5.51
CA VAL A 135 -27.42 1.24 4.72
C VAL A 135 -28.74 0.63 4.24
N ASN A 136 -28.71 -0.60 3.73
CA ASN A 136 -29.91 -1.27 3.22
C ASN A 136 -30.94 -1.52 4.34
N VAL A 137 -30.47 -1.87 5.55
CA VAL A 137 -31.32 -1.99 6.74
C VAL A 137 -31.92 -0.65 7.13
N TYR A 138 -31.13 0.42 7.14
CA TYR A 138 -31.63 1.78 7.43
C TYR A 138 -32.70 2.23 6.44
N VAL A 139 -32.48 2.01 5.14
CA VAL A 139 -33.45 2.34 4.08
C VAL A 139 -34.72 1.50 4.20
N ALA A 140 -34.59 0.19 4.50
CA ALA A 140 -35.73 -0.69 4.70
C ALA A 140 -36.57 -0.30 5.93
N VAL A 141 -35.93 0.16 7.02
CA VAL A 141 -36.61 0.66 8.21
C VAL A 141 -37.32 2.00 7.93
N LEU A 142 -36.69 2.91 7.20
CA LEU A 142 -37.28 4.21 6.83
C LEU A 142 -38.45 4.08 5.87
N LYS A 143 -38.40 3.14 4.93
CA LYS A 143 -39.48 2.88 3.95
C LYS A 143 -40.69 2.16 4.56
N ARG A 144 -40.57 1.61 5.77
CA ARG A 144 -41.64 0.90 6.48
C ARG A 144 -42.44 1.81 7.43
N ARG A 145 -42.06 3.09 7.54
CA ARG A 145 -42.81 4.17 8.20
C ARG A 145 -43.47 5.05 7.15
#